data_AF-A0A5D2SH16-F1
#
_entry.id   AF-A0A5D2SH16-F1
#
_cell.length_a   1.000
_cell.length_b   1.000
_cell.length_c   1.000
_cell.angle_alpha   90.00
_cell.angle_beta   90.00
_cell.angle_gamma   90.00
#
_symmetry.space_group_name_H-M   'P 1'
#
loop_
_entity.id
_entity.type
_entity.pdbx_description
1 polymer ?
#
loop_
_entity_poly.entity_id
_entity_poly.type
_entity_poly.pdbx_seq_one_letter_code
_entity_poly.pdbx_strand_id
1 'polypeptide(L)'
;MDAFSSSFLSTLTPSTKLLSPVITTTLRSTSPSPYYAPLPYISSVRIEEKPPTSTTTTKTSHPPPPQSPKAWPPPAPSYASPSVGAKKRVEPRLSTMIFNTFDDIINNFIDPPLRPSVDPKHVLSHNFAPVDELPPTPCEVIQGSLPPCLDGAYIRNGPNPQFLPRGPYHLFDGDGMLHSIRISKGKATLCSRYVKTYKYSIENQMGSPVFPNVFSGFNGLTAAATRGALSAVRILSGEFNPANGIGLANTSLALFGNRLYALGESDLPYSIRLTSKGDIQTLGRIDFDGKLFMSMTAHPKIDDDTGEAFAFRYGPVPPYLTYFHFDANGNKQPDVPIFSMTRPSFLHDFAITKKYAIFADIQIGMNPMDMIIGGGSPVGTDPAKVPRIGIIPRYAKDESEIRWFDVPGFNLIHAINAWDEDDGNAIVLLAPNILSVEHTLERMDLVHALVEKVRIDLRTGLVTRHPISARNLDFAVLNPAYVAKKNKYVYAAVGDPMPKIAGVVKLDVSKGERQECTVGSRMYGPGCFGGEPFFVAKEPQNPEADEDDGYVVSYVHNENTGESRFLVMDAQSPNLDIVAAVKLPRRVPYGFHGLFVRESDLNKL
;
A
#
# COMPACT_ATOMS: atom_id res chain seq x y z
N MET A 1 -9.90 -36.03 -41.62
CA MET A 1 -9.94 -37.49 -41.44
C MET A 1 -10.23 -37.72 -39.97
N ASP A 2 -11.48 -37.46 -39.57
CA ASP A 2 -12.62 -38.39 -39.65
C ASP A 2 -12.43 -39.55 -38.65
N ALA A 3 -13.37 -40.00 -37.86
CA ALA A 3 -14.75 -39.60 -37.55
C ALA A 3 -15.22 -40.58 -36.45
N PHE A 4 -16.12 -40.08 -35.59
CA PHE A 4 -17.38 -40.69 -35.13
C PHE A 4 -17.59 -42.21 -35.27
N SER A 5 -18.22 -42.92 -34.33
CA SER A 5 -19.64 -42.86 -33.91
C SER A 5 -19.93 -44.19 -33.16
N SER A 6 -20.99 -44.51 -32.42
CA SER A 6 -22.37 -44.02 -32.23
C SER A 6 -22.92 -44.82 -31.02
N SER A 7 -23.91 -44.37 -30.26
CA SER A 7 -25.35 -44.43 -30.59
C SER A 7 -26.11 -44.10 -29.27
N PHE A 8 -27.30 -43.51 -29.21
CA PHE A 8 -28.55 -43.75 -29.96
C PHE A 8 -29.49 -42.53 -29.84
N LEU A 9 -30.14 -42.17 -30.95
CA LEU A 9 -31.35 -41.34 -31.04
C LEU A 9 -32.16 -41.85 -32.24
N SER A 10 -33.48 -41.99 -32.11
CA SER A 10 -34.47 -41.76 -33.19
C SER A 10 -35.85 -41.61 -32.54
N THR A 11 -36.68 -40.62 -32.90
CA THR A 11 -37.48 -40.52 -34.14
C THR A 11 -38.04 -39.08 -34.27
N LEU A 12 -37.74 -38.29 -35.32
CA LEU A 12 -38.44 -38.05 -36.63
C LEU A 12 -39.78 -37.23 -36.52
N THR A 13 -39.84 -35.89 -36.77
CA THR A 13 -39.94 -35.05 -38.04
C THR A 13 -41.37 -34.84 -38.60
N PRO A 14 -41.67 -33.92 -39.57
CA PRO A 14 -41.35 -32.47 -39.69
C PRO A 14 -42.52 -31.59 -40.28
N SER A 15 -42.39 -30.26 -40.30
CA SER A 15 -42.98 -29.39 -41.36
C SER A 15 -42.34 -27.99 -41.38
N THR A 16 -42.02 -27.52 -42.58
CA THR A 16 -41.26 -26.32 -42.95
C THR A 16 -42.17 -25.12 -43.28
N LYS A 17 -41.68 -23.89 -43.04
CA LYS A 17 -41.67 -22.78 -44.02
C LYS A 17 -40.90 -21.56 -43.50
N LEU A 18 -40.01 -21.05 -44.35
CA LEU A 18 -39.31 -19.77 -44.23
C LEU A 18 -40.28 -18.59 -44.23
N LEU A 19 -39.88 -17.48 -43.60
CA LEU A 19 -39.85 -16.11 -44.19
C LEU A 19 -39.25 -15.11 -43.18
N SER A 20 -38.38 -14.23 -43.68
CA SER A 20 -37.76 -13.08 -43.00
C SER A 20 -38.78 -11.97 -42.65
N PRO A 21 -38.43 -11.06 -41.72
CA PRO A 21 -38.39 -9.63 -42.09
C PRO A 21 -37.21 -8.88 -41.42
N VAL A 22 -36.46 -7.99 -42.08
CA VAL A 22 -36.77 -6.61 -42.51
C VAL A 22 -37.16 -5.67 -41.35
N ILE A 23 -36.25 -4.72 -41.13
CA ILE A 23 -36.30 -3.58 -40.22
C ILE A 23 -37.39 -2.59 -40.66
N THR A 24 -38.20 -2.10 -39.72
CA THR A 24 -38.95 -0.85 -39.91
C THR A 24 -39.08 -0.09 -38.59
N THR A 25 -38.54 1.12 -38.61
CA THR A 25 -38.67 2.19 -37.62
C THR A 25 -40.12 2.67 -37.54
N THR A 26 -40.70 2.71 -36.33
CA THR A 26 -41.84 3.58 -36.03
C THR A 26 -41.70 4.19 -34.63
N LEU A 27 -41.66 5.53 -34.61
CA LEU A 27 -41.81 6.37 -33.42
C LEU A 27 -43.25 6.26 -32.92
N ARG A 28 -43.46 5.95 -31.64
CA ARG A 28 -44.68 6.34 -30.91
C ARG A 28 -44.36 6.71 -29.46
N SER A 29 -44.75 7.94 -29.15
CA SER A 29 -44.76 8.60 -27.85
C SER A 29 -45.73 7.90 -26.89
N THR A 30 -45.29 7.64 -25.66
CA THR A 30 -46.15 7.41 -24.50
C THR A 30 -45.58 8.14 -23.28
N SER A 31 -46.45 8.93 -22.66
CA SER A 31 -46.24 9.85 -21.54
C SER A 31 -45.94 9.13 -20.20
N PRO A 32 -45.41 9.86 -19.18
CA PRO A 32 -44.80 9.28 -17.99
C PRO A 32 -45.76 9.14 -16.80
N SER A 33 -45.46 8.19 -15.90
CA SER A 33 -46.06 8.06 -14.57
C SER A 33 -45.08 7.31 -13.64
N PRO A 34 -45.11 7.49 -12.31
CA PRO A 34 -44.97 8.75 -11.59
C PRO A 34 -43.77 8.73 -10.62
N TYR A 35 -43.21 9.91 -10.37
CA TYR A 35 -42.45 10.37 -9.21
C TYR A 35 -41.97 9.33 -8.18
N TYR A 36 -40.68 8.97 -8.26
CA TYR A 36 -39.88 8.71 -7.05
C TYR A 36 -39.30 10.04 -6.58
N ALA A 37 -39.62 10.43 -5.34
CA ALA A 37 -39.06 11.61 -4.71
C ALA A 37 -37.54 11.45 -4.54
N PRO A 38 -36.73 12.48 -4.84
CA PRO A 38 -35.31 12.46 -4.48
C PRO A 38 -35.19 12.63 -2.97
N LEU A 39 -34.43 11.74 -2.31
CA LEU A 39 -33.94 11.95 -0.95
C LEU A 39 -33.17 13.29 -0.88
N PRO A 40 -33.30 14.09 0.18
CA PRO A 40 -32.70 15.41 0.23
C PRO A 40 -31.17 15.28 0.29
N TYR A 41 -30.54 15.74 -0.79
CA TYR A 41 -29.10 15.90 -0.92
C TYR A 41 -28.72 17.24 -0.28
N ILE A 42 -28.34 17.23 0.99
CA ILE A 42 -27.78 18.40 1.68
C ILE A 42 -26.54 17.93 2.43
N SER A 43 -25.37 18.17 1.85
CA SER A 43 -24.08 18.17 2.54
C SER A 43 -23.59 19.61 2.51
N SER A 44 -23.57 20.27 3.67
CA SER A 44 -22.79 21.50 3.83
C SER A 44 -21.41 21.07 4.33
N VAL A 45 -20.36 21.62 3.74
CA VAL A 45 -18.97 21.31 4.12
C VAL A 45 -18.39 22.59 4.69
N ARG A 46 -17.89 22.50 5.93
CA ARG A 46 -17.18 23.60 6.58
C ARG A 46 -15.71 23.25 6.70
N ILE A 47 -14.88 24.03 6.04
CA ILE A 47 -13.42 23.98 6.11
C ILE A 47 -12.98 25.16 6.98
N GLU A 48 -12.24 24.90 8.05
CA GLU A 48 -11.66 25.97 8.88
C GLU A 48 -10.15 26.05 8.61
N GLU A 49 -9.70 27.20 8.10
CA GLU A 49 -8.29 27.48 7.80
C GLU A 49 -7.55 28.03 9.04
N LYS A 50 -6.30 27.59 9.24
CA LYS A 50 -5.39 28.16 10.25
C LYS A 50 -4.60 29.33 9.63
N PRO A 51 -4.60 30.54 10.20
CA PRO A 51 -3.82 31.65 9.66
C PRO A 51 -2.31 31.39 9.82
N PRO A 52 -1.47 31.80 8.84
CA PRO A 52 -0.03 31.63 8.91
C PRO A 52 0.60 32.53 9.99
N THR A 53 1.43 31.94 10.84
CA THR A 53 2.26 32.70 11.79
C THR A 53 3.40 33.38 11.02
N SER A 54 3.34 34.71 10.93
CA SER A 54 4.38 35.54 10.30
C SER A 54 5.63 35.62 11.18
N THR A 55 6.71 34.95 10.77
CA THR A 55 8.05 35.20 11.31
C THR A 55 8.81 36.12 10.36
N THR A 56 9.04 37.37 10.77
CA THR A 56 9.76 38.38 10.00
C THR A 56 11.26 38.13 10.09
N THR A 57 11.92 37.74 8.99
CA THR A 57 13.39 37.69 8.88
C THR A 57 13.89 38.79 7.96
N THR A 58 14.67 39.71 8.53
CA THR A 58 15.29 40.85 7.85
C THR A 58 16.34 40.37 6.84
N LYS A 59 16.16 40.72 5.55
CA LYS A 59 17.14 40.46 4.48
C LYS A 59 18.21 41.56 4.44
N THR A 60 19.46 41.22 4.73
CA THR A 60 20.64 42.00 4.30
C THR A 60 21.22 41.37 3.04
N SER A 61 21.29 42.16 1.96
CA SER A 61 21.82 41.76 0.65
C SER A 61 23.34 41.94 0.58
N HIS A 62 24.07 40.87 0.31
CA HIS A 62 25.44 40.94 -0.23
C HIS A 62 25.49 40.19 -1.58
N PRO A 63 26.19 40.71 -2.61
CA PRO A 63 26.33 40.04 -3.90
C PRO A 63 27.32 38.87 -3.82
N PRO A 64 27.16 37.83 -4.66
CA PRO A 64 28.05 36.67 -4.66
C PRO A 64 29.37 36.98 -5.38
N PRO A 65 30.50 36.37 -4.98
CA PRO A 65 31.77 36.45 -5.70
C PRO A 65 31.79 35.51 -6.94
N PRO A 66 32.66 35.77 -7.93
CA PRO A 66 32.67 35.06 -9.21
C PRO A 66 33.13 33.60 -9.08
N GLN A 67 32.44 32.70 -9.78
CA GLN A 67 32.75 31.27 -9.83
C GLN A 67 33.90 30.99 -10.81
N SER A 68 34.98 30.38 -10.32
CA SER A 68 35.97 29.66 -11.12
C SER A 68 35.55 28.20 -11.32
N PRO A 69 35.86 27.56 -12.45
CA PRO A 69 35.40 26.20 -12.77
C PRO A 69 36.08 25.17 -11.85
N LYS A 70 35.30 24.46 -11.03
CA LYS A 70 35.79 23.33 -10.22
C LYS A 70 35.78 22.06 -11.06
N ALA A 71 36.97 21.49 -11.25
CA ALA A 71 37.17 20.15 -11.79
C ALA A 71 36.46 19.11 -10.90
N TRP A 72 35.84 18.12 -11.54
CA TRP A 72 35.18 17.01 -10.87
C TRP A 72 36.23 16.12 -10.17
N PRO A 73 35.99 15.65 -8.93
CA PRO A 73 36.86 14.66 -8.32
C PRO A 73 36.70 13.31 -9.04
N PRO A 74 37.77 12.49 -9.13
CA PRO A 74 37.71 11.18 -9.78
C PRO A 74 36.78 10.23 -9.02
N PRO A 75 36.17 9.25 -9.70
CA PRO A 75 35.27 8.28 -9.07
C PRO A 75 36.00 7.46 -8.00
N ALA A 76 35.33 7.26 -6.87
CA ALA A 76 35.82 6.45 -5.75
C ALA A 76 36.07 4.99 -6.18
N PRO A 77 37.09 4.31 -5.62
CA PRO A 77 37.44 2.94 -6.00
C PRO A 77 36.30 1.96 -5.70
N SER A 78 36.01 1.09 -6.65
CA SER A 78 35.01 0.04 -6.53
C SER A 78 35.39 -0.93 -5.41
N TYR A 79 34.61 -0.94 -4.33
CA TYR A 79 34.69 -2.02 -3.35
C TYR A 79 34.08 -3.27 -3.97
N ALA A 80 34.93 -4.26 -4.25
CA ALA A 80 34.50 -5.59 -4.67
C ALA A 80 33.70 -6.24 -3.53
N SER A 81 32.43 -6.54 -3.79
CA SER A 81 31.58 -7.32 -2.89
C SER A 81 32.18 -8.72 -2.68
N PRO A 82 32.21 -9.27 -1.44
CA PRO A 82 32.62 -10.64 -1.22
C PRO A 82 31.63 -11.59 -1.91
N SER A 83 32.14 -12.43 -2.80
CA SER A 83 31.37 -13.48 -3.48
C SER A 83 31.00 -14.59 -2.50
N VAL A 84 29.72 -14.71 -2.15
CA VAL A 84 29.17 -15.91 -1.51
C VAL A 84 27.96 -16.38 -2.29
N GLY A 85 28.07 -17.57 -2.88
CA GLY A 85 27.01 -18.30 -3.57
C GLY A 85 26.75 -17.84 -5.01
N ALA A 86 27.49 -18.37 -5.97
CA ALA A 86 27.13 -18.25 -7.39
C ALA A 86 25.72 -18.82 -7.60
N LYS A 87 24.74 -17.96 -7.88
CA LYS A 87 23.42 -18.39 -8.39
C LYS A 87 23.72 -19.27 -9.62
N LYS A 88 23.29 -20.55 -9.60
CA LYS A 88 23.37 -21.42 -10.78
C LYS A 88 22.70 -20.67 -11.93
N ARG A 89 23.48 -20.29 -12.94
CA ARG A 89 22.97 -19.61 -14.14
C ARG A 89 22.13 -20.63 -14.90
N VAL A 90 20.81 -20.54 -14.76
CA VAL A 90 19.89 -21.30 -15.60
C VAL A 90 20.01 -20.72 -17.00
N GLU A 91 20.34 -21.55 -17.99
CA GLU A 91 20.32 -21.10 -19.39
C GLU A 91 18.87 -20.79 -19.78
N PRO A 92 18.57 -19.55 -20.20
CA PRO A 92 17.21 -19.18 -20.55
C PRO A 92 16.76 -19.98 -21.77
N ARG A 93 15.48 -20.37 -21.79
CA ARG A 93 14.87 -21.05 -22.95
C ARG A 93 14.96 -20.15 -24.18
N LEU A 94 15.04 -20.75 -25.37
CA LEU A 94 15.12 -20.00 -26.64
C LEU A 94 13.94 -19.03 -26.82
N SER A 95 12.72 -19.43 -26.43
CA SER A 95 11.54 -18.58 -26.45
C SER A 95 11.72 -17.32 -25.59
N THR A 96 12.28 -17.48 -24.40
CA THR A 96 12.52 -16.39 -23.45
C THR A 96 13.57 -15.41 -23.97
N MET A 97 14.62 -15.91 -24.62
CA MET A 97 15.60 -15.04 -25.28
C MET A 97 14.97 -14.21 -26.41
N ILE A 98 14.10 -14.83 -27.22
CA ILE A 98 13.38 -14.13 -28.29
C ILE A 98 12.44 -13.06 -27.71
N PHE A 99 11.61 -13.39 -26.73
CA PHE A 99 10.68 -12.44 -26.14
C PHE A 99 11.39 -11.32 -25.36
N ASN A 100 12.48 -11.63 -24.67
CA ASN A 100 13.31 -10.61 -24.02
C ASN A 100 13.95 -9.65 -25.04
N THR A 101 14.27 -10.14 -26.24
CA THR A 101 14.75 -9.28 -27.34
C THR A 101 13.64 -8.33 -27.81
N PHE A 102 12.39 -8.81 -27.87
CA PHE A 102 11.24 -7.94 -28.15
C PHE A 102 11.00 -6.91 -27.04
N ASP A 103 11.15 -7.28 -25.77
CA ASP A 103 11.13 -6.31 -24.66
C ASP A 103 12.19 -5.22 -24.84
N ASP A 104 13.42 -5.60 -25.20
CA ASP A 104 14.48 -4.61 -25.46
C ASP A 104 14.15 -3.70 -26.64
N ILE A 105 13.50 -4.22 -27.68
CA ILE A 105 13.06 -3.40 -28.81
C ILE A 105 12.00 -2.40 -28.36
N ILE A 106 11.01 -2.84 -27.58
CA ILE A 106 9.97 -1.96 -27.03
C ILE A 106 10.62 -0.86 -26.18
N ASN A 107 11.46 -1.25 -25.23
CA ASN A 107 12.05 -0.32 -24.26
C ASN A 107 13.04 0.67 -24.89
N ASN A 108 13.81 0.25 -25.91
CA ASN A 108 14.84 1.10 -26.51
C ASN A 108 14.35 1.93 -27.70
N PHE A 109 13.31 1.48 -28.42
CA PHE A 109 12.89 2.11 -29.68
C PHE A 109 11.42 2.54 -29.71
N ILE A 110 10.54 1.95 -28.90
CA ILE A 110 9.09 2.27 -28.92
C ILE A 110 8.70 3.21 -27.76
N ASP A 111 9.31 3.03 -26.59
CA ASP A 111 9.03 3.81 -25.38
C ASP A 111 10.17 4.73 -24.86
N PRO A 112 11.04 5.36 -25.69
CA PRO A 112 12.00 6.37 -25.22
C PRO A 112 11.46 7.82 -25.33
N PRO A 113 11.92 8.76 -24.46
CA PRO A 113 12.71 8.57 -23.24
C PRO A 113 11.84 8.35 -22.00
N LEU A 114 12.34 7.54 -21.07
CA LEU A 114 11.70 7.31 -19.77
C LEU A 114 11.71 8.60 -18.94
N ARG A 115 10.57 8.89 -18.30
CA ARG A 115 10.48 9.95 -17.29
C ARG A 115 11.22 9.51 -16.02
N PRO A 116 11.81 10.42 -15.23
CA PRO A 116 12.55 10.07 -14.01
C PRO A 116 11.74 9.22 -13.00
N SER A 117 10.41 9.38 -12.97
CA SER A 117 9.50 8.64 -12.08
C SER A 117 9.40 7.14 -12.37
N VAL A 118 9.83 6.73 -13.57
CA VAL A 118 9.80 5.32 -14.02
C VAL A 118 11.13 4.87 -14.60
N ASP A 119 12.18 5.69 -14.60
CA ASP A 119 13.51 5.27 -15.01
C ASP A 119 14.16 4.51 -13.83
N PRO A 120 14.50 3.21 -13.97
CA PRO A 120 15.15 2.45 -12.91
C PRO A 120 16.41 3.10 -12.35
N LYS A 121 17.16 3.87 -13.14
CA LYS A 121 18.37 4.58 -12.68
C LYS A 121 18.07 5.64 -11.63
N HIS A 122 16.89 6.26 -11.72
CA HIS A 122 16.41 7.25 -10.78
C HIS A 122 15.63 6.59 -9.63
N VAL A 123 14.69 5.70 -9.97
CA VAL A 123 13.81 5.04 -9.00
C VAL A 123 14.56 4.13 -8.04
N LEU A 124 15.58 3.40 -8.52
CA LEU A 124 16.41 2.50 -7.69
C LEU A 124 17.71 3.18 -7.21
N SER A 125 17.76 4.52 -7.21
CA SER A 125 18.92 5.25 -6.70
C SER A 125 19.00 5.21 -5.16
N HIS A 126 20.20 5.40 -4.63
CA HIS A 126 20.46 5.44 -3.19
C HIS A 126 19.92 4.19 -2.46
N ASN A 127 19.20 4.37 -1.34
CA ASN A 127 18.71 3.26 -0.54
C ASN A 127 17.44 2.58 -1.10
N PHE A 128 16.94 3.00 -2.26
CA PHE A 128 15.91 2.26 -3.02
C PHE A 128 16.48 1.09 -3.83
N ALA A 129 17.80 1.03 -4.03
CA ALA A 129 18.43 -0.08 -4.74
C ALA A 129 18.11 -1.43 -4.05
N PRO A 130 17.97 -2.53 -4.81
CA PRO A 130 17.68 -3.84 -4.24
C PRO A 130 18.83 -4.40 -3.39
N VAL A 131 18.50 -5.35 -2.52
CA VAL A 131 19.45 -6.16 -1.75
C VAL A 131 19.19 -7.66 -1.96
N ASP A 132 20.22 -8.49 -1.85
CA ASP A 132 20.07 -9.95 -1.77
C ASP A 132 19.49 -10.40 -0.42
N GLU A 133 18.98 -11.63 -0.35
CA GLU A 133 18.53 -12.25 0.91
C GLU A 133 19.64 -12.31 1.97
N LEU A 134 19.27 -12.25 3.24
CA LEU A 134 20.16 -12.40 4.38
C LEU A 134 19.63 -13.51 5.30
N PRO A 135 20.36 -14.62 5.53
CA PRO A 135 19.97 -15.59 6.54
C PRO A 135 19.96 -14.97 7.94
N PRO A 136 19.30 -15.60 8.93
CA PRO A 136 19.29 -15.08 10.29
C PRO A 136 20.70 -14.75 10.78
N THR A 137 20.95 -13.46 11.00
CA THR A 137 22.27 -12.91 11.32
C THR A 137 22.18 -12.09 12.61
N PRO A 138 22.97 -12.42 13.65
CA PRO A 138 23.01 -11.65 14.90
C PRO A 138 23.38 -10.18 14.65
N CYS A 139 22.77 -9.28 15.42
CA CYS A 139 23.00 -7.85 15.35
C CYS A 139 23.58 -7.32 16.67
N GLU A 140 24.37 -6.25 16.59
CA GLU A 140 25.00 -5.61 17.75
C GLU A 140 24.09 -4.50 18.31
N VAL A 141 23.86 -4.49 19.62
CA VAL A 141 23.22 -3.36 20.31
C VAL A 141 24.31 -2.34 20.62
N ILE A 142 24.28 -1.19 19.94
CA ILE A 142 25.34 -0.17 19.98
C ILE A 142 25.02 1.01 20.91
N GLN A 143 23.77 1.10 21.39
CA GLN A 143 23.32 2.11 22.34
C GLN A 143 22.24 1.51 23.22
N GLY A 144 22.30 1.80 24.53
CA GLY A 144 21.28 1.42 25.50
C GLY A 144 21.03 -0.08 25.62
N SER A 145 19.80 -0.47 25.90
CA SER A 145 19.40 -1.88 26.05
C SER A 145 18.00 -2.13 25.49
N LEU A 146 17.81 -3.25 24.80
CA LEU A 146 16.52 -3.63 24.23
C LEU A 146 15.51 -3.92 25.36
N PRO A 147 14.37 -3.21 25.42
CA PRO A 147 13.34 -3.42 26.45
C PRO A 147 12.81 -4.87 26.46
N PRO A 148 12.53 -5.47 27.63
CA PRO A 148 12.03 -6.84 27.73
C PRO A 148 10.69 -7.09 27.03
N CYS A 149 9.83 -6.07 26.88
CA CYS A 149 8.55 -6.18 26.17
C CYS A 149 8.72 -6.34 24.65
N LEU A 150 9.90 -6.02 24.09
CA LEU A 150 10.24 -6.33 22.71
C LEU A 150 10.69 -7.80 22.60
N ASP A 151 9.80 -8.74 22.90
CA ASP A 151 10.01 -10.18 22.69
C ASP A 151 9.10 -10.65 21.55
N GLY A 152 9.69 -10.88 20.38
CA GLY A 152 8.97 -11.09 19.13
C GLY A 152 9.77 -10.71 17.90
N ALA A 153 9.09 -10.24 16.85
CA ALA A 153 9.73 -9.81 15.61
C ALA A 153 9.05 -8.57 15.02
N TYR A 154 9.84 -7.56 14.69
CA TYR A 154 9.39 -6.49 13.79
C TYR A 154 9.70 -6.89 12.34
N ILE A 155 8.65 -7.03 11.54
CA ILE A 155 8.73 -7.46 10.15
C ILE A 155 8.24 -6.31 9.28
N ARG A 156 9.04 -5.86 8.32
CA ARG A 156 8.65 -4.82 7.37
C ARG A 156 8.66 -5.38 5.95
N ASN A 157 7.60 -5.11 5.19
CA ASN A 157 7.50 -5.43 3.78
C ASN A 157 8.03 -4.26 2.91
N GLY A 158 8.28 -4.53 1.65
CA GLY A 158 8.68 -3.51 0.70
C GLY A 158 9.10 -4.08 -0.66
N PRO A 159 9.22 -3.21 -1.67
CA PRO A 159 9.60 -3.59 -3.01
C PRO A 159 11.11 -3.80 -3.09
N ASN A 160 11.53 -4.90 -3.70
CA ASN A 160 12.93 -5.20 -3.95
C ASN A 160 12.98 -6.03 -5.23
N PRO A 161 13.22 -5.44 -6.42
CA PRO A 161 13.19 -6.21 -7.67
C PRO A 161 14.29 -7.27 -7.67
N GLN A 162 13.93 -8.54 -7.89
CA GLN A 162 14.91 -9.64 -7.85
C GLN A 162 15.91 -9.59 -9.02
N PHE A 163 15.50 -8.99 -10.14
CA PHE A 163 16.30 -8.70 -11.32
C PHE A 163 16.18 -7.21 -11.62
N LEU A 164 17.26 -6.60 -12.11
CA LEU A 164 17.19 -5.22 -12.54
C LEU A 164 16.16 -5.07 -13.69
N PRO A 165 15.24 -4.10 -13.60
CA PRO A 165 14.24 -3.87 -14.65
C PRO A 165 14.90 -3.53 -15.98
N ARG A 166 14.35 -4.06 -17.08
CA ARG A 166 14.83 -3.81 -18.45
C ARG A 166 14.23 -2.55 -19.08
N GLY A 167 13.15 -2.04 -18.51
CA GLY A 167 12.35 -0.93 -19.03
C GLY A 167 11.79 -0.08 -17.89
N PRO A 168 10.67 0.64 -18.12
CA PRO A 168 10.04 1.47 -17.09
C PRO A 168 9.77 0.68 -15.81
N TYR A 169 10.04 1.26 -14.66
CA TYR A 169 9.88 0.66 -13.34
C TYR A 169 9.44 1.68 -12.31
N HIS A 170 8.28 1.49 -11.69
CA HIS A 170 7.85 2.29 -10.56
C HIS A 170 8.26 1.62 -9.24
N LEU A 171 8.40 2.39 -8.17
CA LEU A 171 8.73 1.87 -6.83
C LEU A 171 7.76 0.75 -6.40
N PHE A 172 6.51 0.82 -6.83
CA PHE A 172 5.45 -0.13 -6.45
C PHE A 172 5.53 -1.46 -7.21
N ASP A 173 6.34 -1.57 -8.27
CA ASP A 173 6.43 -2.76 -9.13
C ASP A 173 7.46 -3.82 -8.65
N GLY A 174 8.17 -3.57 -7.54
CA GLY A 174 9.18 -4.51 -7.02
C GLY A 174 8.62 -5.75 -6.34
N ASP A 175 9.34 -6.87 -6.44
CA ASP A 175 8.99 -8.10 -5.70
C ASP A 175 9.00 -7.85 -4.19
N GLY A 176 8.08 -8.46 -3.46
CA GLY A 176 7.99 -8.32 -2.02
C GLY A 176 9.18 -8.96 -1.31
N MET A 177 9.86 -8.18 -0.46
CA MET A 177 10.95 -8.68 0.38
C MET A 177 10.78 -8.27 1.84
N LEU A 178 10.64 -9.29 2.69
CA LEU A 178 10.44 -9.13 4.12
C LEU A 178 11.78 -8.91 4.81
N HIS A 179 11.84 -7.92 5.69
CA HIS A 179 12.96 -7.65 6.58
C HIS A 179 12.49 -7.80 8.03
N SER A 180 12.96 -8.85 8.70
CA SER A 180 12.56 -9.20 10.07
C SER A 180 13.72 -9.01 11.04
N ILE A 181 13.55 -8.16 12.04
CA ILE A 181 14.41 -8.14 13.23
C ILE A 181 13.69 -8.86 14.36
N ARG A 182 14.14 -10.09 14.64
CA ARG A 182 13.66 -10.88 15.78
C ARG A 182 14.42 -10.46 17.02
N ILE A 183 13.69 -10.10 18.07
CA ILE A 183 14.25 -9.73 19.36
C ILE A 183 13.79 -10.77 20.38
N SER A 184 14.74 -11.37 21.09
CA SER A 184 14.42 -12.22 22.22
C SER A 184 15.51 -12.17 23.27
N LYS A 185 15.11 -12.02 24.53
CA LYS A 185 16.00 -11.93 25.70
C LYS A 185 17.13 -10.89 25.49
N GLY A 186 16.76 -9.72 24.96
CA GLY A 186 17.68 -8.60 24.71
C GLY A 186 18.67 -8.81 23.55
N LYS A 187 18.50 -9.85 22.72
CA LYS A 187 19.32 -10.10 21.53
C LYS A 187 18.51 -9.88 20.26
N ALA A 188 19.14 -9.30 19.25
CA ALA A 188 18.52 -9.04 17.96
C ALA A 188 19.15 -9.88 16.84
N THR A 189 18.31 -10.40 15.94
CA THR A 189 18.69 -11.17 14.76
C THR A 189 17.95 -10.65 13.55
N LEU A 190 18.67 -10.21 12.51
CA LEU A 190 18.09 -9.75 11.25
C LEU A 190 18.01 -10.90 10.24
N CYS A 191 16.89 -11.02 9.55
CA CYS A 191 16.73 -11.89 8.40
C CYS A 191 16.00 -11.15 7.27
N SER A 192 16.35 -11.45 6.03
CA SER A 192 15.58 -10.99 4.87
C SER A 192 15.38 -12.08 3.82
N ARG A 193 14.15 -12.16 3.31
CA ARG A 193 13.70 -13.15 2.33
C ARG A 193 12.69 -12.53 1.37
N TYR A 194 12.77 -12.93 0.10
CA TYR A 194 11.67 -12.65 -0.83
C TYR A 194 10.43 -13.44 -0.43
N VAL A 195 9.27 -12.82 -0.58
CA VAL A 195 8.02 -13.56 -0.63
C VAL A 195 8.02 -14.37 -1.93
N LYS A 196 7.92 -15.69 -1.83
CA LYS A 196 7.98 -16.59 -2.99
C LYS A 196 6.64 -16.58 -3.75
N THR A 197 6.33 -15.45 -4.38
CA THR A 197 5.12 -15.31 -5.22
C THR A 197 5.22 -16.16 -6.49
N TYR A 198 4.10 -16.31 -7.19
CA TYR A 198 4.10 -17.01 -8.49
C TYR A 198 4.99 -16.26 -9.49
N LYS A 199 4.82 -14.93 -9.60
CA LYS A 199 5.71 -14.06 -10.40
C LYS A 199 7.17 -14.29 -10.03
N TYR A 200 7.51 -14.20 -8.74
CA TYR A 200 8.87 -14.38 -8.26
C TYR A 200 9.45 -15.72 -8.74
N SER A 201 8.69 -16.79 -8.55
CA SER A 201 9.13 -18.16 -8.84
C SER A 201 9.37 -18.38 -10.33
N ILE A 202 8.49 -17.89 -11.19
CA ILE A 202 8.63 -18.00 -12.64
C ILE A 202 9.84 -17.20 -13.13
N GLU A 203 9.97 -15.94 -12.74
CA GLU A 203 11.09 -15.10 -13.17
C GLU A 203 12.43 -15.66 -12.65
N ASN A 204 12.47 -16.19 -11.43
CA ASN A 204 13.65 -16.84 -10.88
C ASN A 204 14.04 -18.10 -11.67
N GLN A 205 13.07 -18.91 -12.11
CA GLN A 205 13.33 -20.07 -12.97
C GLN A 205 13.83 -19.66 -14.36
N MET A 206 13.33 -18.54 -14.89
CA MET A 206 13.66 -18.03 -16.22
C MET A 206 14.93 -17.16 -16.23
N GLY A 207 15.41 -16.73 -15.07
CA GLY A 207 16.59 -15.88 -14.92
C GLY A 207 16.43 -14.45 -15.46
N SER A 208 15.19 -13.98 -15.65
CA SER A 208 14.90 -12.64 -16.18
C SER A 208 13.48 -12.16 -15.81
N PRO A 209 13.22 -10.83 -15.83
CA PRO A 209 11.86 -10.29 -15.76
C PRO A 209 11.01 -10.79 -16.93
N VAL A 210 9.79 -11.22 -16.64
CA VAL A 210 8.83 -11.77 -17.63
C VAL A 210 7.45 -11.13 -17.48
N PHE A 211 7.08 -10.74 -16.27
CA PHE A 211 5.78 -10.11 -16.01
C PHE A 211 5.84 -8.61 -16.32
N PRO A 212 4.77 -8.03 -16.89
CA PRO A 212 4.71 -6.59 -17.11
C PRO A 212 4.60 -5.85 -15.77
N ASN A 213 5.26 -4.70 -15.68
CA ASN A 213 5.09 -3.76 -14.57
C ASN A 213 3.76 -3.02 -14.73
N VAL A 214 2.90 -3.03 -13.70
CA VAL A 214 1.53 -2.51 -13.81
C VAL A 214 1.51 -0.99 -13.72
N PHE A 215 2.31 -0.41 -12.81
CA PHE A 215 2.32 1.03 -12.60
C PHE A 215 3.17 1.77 -13.64
N SER A 216 4.28 1.19 -14.07
CA SER A 216 5.18 1.84 -15.03
C SER A 216 5.07 1.31 -16.47
N GLY A 217 4.58 0.10 -16.67
CA GLY A 217 4.68 -0.59 -17.96
C GLY A 217 3.70 -0.10 -19.02
N PHE A 218 2.63 0.61 -18.65
CA PHE A 218 1.57 1.01 -19.59
C PHE A 218 1.50 2.52 -19.78
N ASN A 219 2.63 3.13 -20.15
CA ASN A 219 2.73 4.55 -20.49
C ASN A 219 2.74 4.72 -22.01
N GLY A 220 1.80 5.46 -22.59
CA GLY A 220 1.72 5.64 -24.05
C GLY A 220 0.91 4.54 -24.75
N LEU A 221 0.08 4.92 -25.72
CA LEU A 221 -0.80 3.99 -26.45
C LEU A 221 0.00 2.86 -27.13
N THR A 222 1.07 3.22 -27.84
CA THR A 222 1.89 2.27 -28.60
C THR A 222 2.65 1.31 -27.67
N ALA A 223 3.21 1.82 -26.57
CA ALA A 223 3.97 0.99 -25.63
C ALA A 223 3.03 0.07 -24.82
N ALA A 224 1.86 0.56 -24.42
CA ALA A 224 0.82 -0.25 -23.80
C ALA A 224 0.34 -1.38 -24.73
N ALA A 225 0.04 -1.07 -26.00
CA ALA A 225 -0.40 -2.05 -26.98
C ALA A 225 0.67 -3.13 -27.25
N THR A 226 1.93 -2.72 -27.43
CA THR A 226 3.03 -3.64 -27.73
C THR A 226 3.39 -4.54 -26.53
N ARG A 227 3.43 -4.00 -25.31
CA ARG A 227 3.63 -4.79 -24.08
C ARG A 227 2.45 -5.70 -23.77
N GLY A 228 1.22 -5.24 -24.02
CA GLY A 228 0.02 -6.07 -23.92
C GLY A 228 0.07 -7.26 -24.88
N ALA A 229 0.43 -7.02 -26.14
CA ALA A 229 0.59 -8.07 -27.15
C ALA A 229 1.70 -9.07 -26.76
N LEU A 230 2.87 -8.58 -26.33
CA LEU A 230 3.96 -9.44 -25.89
C LEU A 230 3.56 -10.28 -24.66
N SER A 231 2.88 -9.67 -23.69
CA SER A 231 2.34 -10.38 -22.53
C SER A 231 1.36 -11.48 -22.96
N ALA A 232 0.46 -11.20 -23.89
CA ALA A 232 -0.46 -12.19 -24.44
C ALA A 232 0.27 -13.35 -25.13
N VAL A 233 1.32 -13.08 -25.91
CA VAL A 233 2.14 -14.11 -26.55
C VAL A 233 2.87 -14.97 -25.50
N ARG A 234 3.44 -14.35 -24.47
CA ARG A 234 4.08 -15.09 -23.35
C ARG A 234 3.08 -16.01 -22.66
N ILE A 235 1.86 -15.54 -22.39
CA ILE A 235 0.76 -16.33 -21.81
C ILE A 235 0.39 -17.49 -22.73
N LEU A 236 0.11 -17.23 -24.02
CA LEU A 236 -0.28 -18.24 -24.99
C LEU A 236 0.81 -19.28 -25.26
N SER A 237 2.09 -18.90 -25.11
CA SER A 237 3.24 -19.80 -25.21
C SER A 237 3.51 -20.60 -23.92
N GLY A 238 2.78 -20.32 -22.85
CA GLY A 238 2.90 -21.01 -21.57
C GLY A 238 4.08 -20.59 -20.70
N GLU A 239 4.66 -19.39 -20.90
CA GLU A 239 5.73 -18.89 -20.03
C GLU A 239 5.21 -18.55 -18.62
N PHE A 240 3.97 -18.08 -18.51
CA PHE A 240 3.26 -17.94 -17.25
C PHE A 240 1.74 -18.01 -17.44
N ASN A 241 1.01 -18.30 -16.37
CA ASN A 241 -0.45 -18.26 -16.33
C ASN A 241 -0.93 -17.26 -15.27
N PRO A 242 -1.59 -16.15 -15.67
CA PRO A 242 -2.05 -15.13 -14.73
C PRO A 242 -3.07 -15.64 -13.71
N ALA A 243 -3.77 -16.75 -13.96
CA ALA A 243 -4.67 -17.37 -12.99
C ALA A 243 -3.94 -17.83 -11.71
N ASN A 244 -2.63 -18.11 -11.81
CA ASN A 244 -1.79 -18.48 -10.67
C ASN A 244 -1.31 -17.28 -9.83
N GLY A 245 -1.67 -16.06 -10.24
CA GLY A 245 -1.31 -14.81 -9.57
C GLY A 245 -0.34 -13.96 -10.40
N ILE A 246 -0.42 -12.65 -10.25
CA ILE A 246 0.52 -11.68 -10.84
C ILE A 246 1.11 -10.77 -9.75
N GLY A 247 0.85 -11.10 -8.47
CA GLY A 247 1.14 -10.27 -7.34
C GLY A 247 2.60 -10.18 -6.95
N LEU A 248 2.88 -9.07 -6.28
CA LEU A 248 4.18 -8.75 -5.73
C LEU A 248 4.28 -9.10 -4.24
N ALA A 249 3.16 -9.10 -3.52
CA ALA A 249 3.08 -9.27 -2.06
C ALA A 249 4.08 -8.37 -1.31
N ASN A 250 4.21 -7.10 -1.75
CA ASN A 250 5.26 -6.18 -1.34
C ASN A 250 4.78 -5.06 -0.40
N THR A 251 3.48 -4.96 -0.13
CA THR A 251 2.88 -3.76 0.46
C THR A 251 2.92 -3.82 1.98
N SER A 252 2.30 -4.82 2.59
CA SER A 252 2.13 -4.87 4.05
C SER A 252 2.18 -6.29 4.61
N LEU A 253 1.98 -6.40 5.92
CA LEU A 253 1.72 -7.65 6.62
C LEU A 253 0.45 -7.55 7.47
N ALA A 254 -0.21 -8.68 7.70
CA ALA A 254 -1.33 -8.78 8.63
C ALA A 254 -1.30 -10.10 9.40
N LEU A 255 -1.75 -10.06 10.66
CA LEU A 255 -1.89 -11.22 11.53
C LEU A 255 -3.34 -11.35 11.97
N PHE A 256 -4.03 -12.39 11.52
CA PHE A 256 -5.38 -12.74 11.95
C PHE A 256 -5.64 -14.23 11.66
N GLY A 257 -6.63 -14.84 12.32
CA GLY A 257 -6.93 -16.26 12.12
C GLY A 257 -5.74 -17.19 12.34
N ASN A 258 -4.86 -16.86 13.29
CA ASN A 258 -3.61 -17.56 13.60
C ASN A 258 -2.68 -17.74 12.38
N ARG A 259 -2.67 -16.78 11.45
CA ARG A 259 -1.79 -16.79 10.27
C ARG A 259 -1.21 -15.41 10.04
N LEU A 260 0.08 -15.37 9.76
CA LEU A 260 0.77 -14.18 9.27
C LEU A 260 0.71 -14.17 7.74
N TYR A 261 0.34 -13.04 7.17
CA TYR A 261 0.21 -12.83 5.73
C TYR A 261 1.15 -11.72 5.26
N ALA A 262 1.75 -11.90 4.09
CA ALA A 262 2.28 -10.83 3.26
C ALA A 262 1.23 -10.45 2.21
N LEU A 263 0.96 -9.15 2.08
CA LEU A 263 -0.14 -8.64 1.27
C LEU A 263 0.38 -7.73 0.15
N GLY A 264 -0.38 -7.66 -0.93
CA GLY A 264 -0.20 -6.68 -2.01
C GLY A 264 -1.47 -6.58 -2.85
N GLU A 265 -1.76 -5.37 -3.34
CA GLU A 265 -3.05 -4.98 -3.93
C GLU A 265 -3.56 -5.88 -5.07
N SER A 266 -2.64 -6.46 -5.83
CA SER A 266 -2.93 -7.15 -7.09
C SER A 266 -3.11 -8.66 -6.99
N ASP A 267 -3.11 -9.24 -5.79
CA ASP A 267 -3.16 -10.70 -5.64
C ASP A 267 -3.75 -11.18 -4.31
N LEU A 268 -3.91 -12.49 -4.20
CA LEU A 268 -4.22 -13.20 -2.97
C LEU A 268 -3.09 -13.05 -1.94
N PRO A 269 -3.42 -13.10 -0.64
CA PRO A 269 -2.43 -13.05 0.43
C PRO A 269 -1.50 -14.26 0.40
N TYR A 270 -0.24 -14.06 0.77
CA TYR A 270 0.75 -15.13 0.92
C TYR A 270 0.99 -15.42 2.39
N SER A 271 0.78 -16.66 2.82
CA SER A 271 1.03 -17.06 4.20
C SER A 271 2.53 -17.17 4.48
N ILE A 272 2.95 -16.61 5.60
CA ILE A 272 4.34 -16.51 6.04
C ILE A 272 4.50 -17.21 7.39
N ARG A 273 5.63 -17.90 7.57
CA ARG A 273 6.07 -18.44 8.86
C ARG A 273 7.42 -17.87 9.23
N LEU A 274 7.58 -17.46 10.49
CA LEU A 274 8.88 -17.20 11.09
C LEU A 274 9.31 -18.43 11.87
N THR A 275 10.51 -18.93 11.59
CA THR A 275 11.10 -20.04 12.35
C THR A 275 11.60 -19.54 13.71
N SER A 276 11.79 -20.44 14.67
CA SER A 276 12.36 -20.10 15.99
C SER A 276 13.75 -19.44 15.92
N LYS A 277 14.50 -19.72 14.84
CA LYS A 277 15.81 -19.11 14.56
C LYS A 277 15.72 -17.74 13.88
N GLY A 278 14.52 -17.27 13.55
CA GLY A 278 14.28 -15.98 12.88
C GLY A 278 14.34 -16.03 11.36
N ASP A 279 14.39 -17.21 10.73
CA ASP A 279 14.26 -17.33 9.26
C ASP A 279 12.80 -17.16 8.83
N ILE A 280 12.58 -16.68 7.61
CA ILE A 280 11.26 -16.39 7.03
C ILE A 280 10.95 -17.42 5.94
N GLN A 281 9.77 -18.02 5.99
CA GLN A 281 9.31 -19.01 5.01
C GLN A 281 7.99 -18.57 4.39
N THR A 282 7.91 -18.56 3.06
CA THR A 282 6.63 -18.45 2.35
C THR A 282 5.98 -19.82 2.29
N LEU A 283 4.81 -19.97 2.90
CA LEU A 283 4.06 -21.23 2.94
C LEU A 283 3.20 -21.42 1.69
N GLY A 284 2.67 -20.33 1.11
CA GLY A 284 1.89 -20.40 -0.12
C GLY A 284 0.90 -19.24 -0.28
N ARG A 285 0.29 -19.18 -1.46
CA ARG A 285 -0.80 -18.26 -1.83
C ARG A 285 -2.13 -18.79 -1.26
N ILE A 286 -2.91 -17.96 -0.58
CA ILE A 286 -4.09 -18.37 0.19
C ILE A 286 -5.38 -17.82 -0.40
N ASP A 287 -6.32 -18.70 -0.75
CA ASP A 287 -7.64 -18.38 -1.31
C ASP A 287 -8.80 -18.61 -0.32
N PHE A 288 -8.49 -18.98 0.93
CA PHE A 288 -9.44 -19.27 2.01
C PHE A 288 -10.49 -20.33 1.61
N ASP A 289 -10.01 -21.50 1.18
CA ASP A 289 -10.85 -22.61 0.71
C ASP A 289 -11.72 -22.21 -0.50
N GLY A 290 -11.13 -21.42 -1.40
CA GLY A 290 -11.80 -20.86 -2.58
C GLY A 290 -12.81 -19.75 -2.30
N LYS A 291 -12.98 -19.30 -1.06
CA LYS A 291 -13.92 -18.22 -0.69
C LYS A 291 -13.42 -16.83 -1.10
N LEU A 292 -12.12 -16.68 -1.36
CA LEU A 292 -11.50 -15.49 -1.91
C LEU A 292 -10.95 -15.84 -3.30
N PHE A 293 -11.68 -15.46 -4.34
CA PHE A 293 -11.33 -15.82 -5.72
C PHE A 293 -10.37 -14.82 -6.41
N MET A 294 -10.19 -13.64 -5.83
CA MET A 294 -9.44 -12.50 -6.38
C MET A 294 -8.59 -11.84 -5.28
N SER A 295 -7.96 -10.69 -5.55
CA SER A 295 -7.17 -9.98 -4.55
C SER A 295 -7.98 -9.51 -3.34
N MET A 296 -7.25 -9.13 -2.31
CA MET A 296 -7.72 -8.30 -1.20
C MET A 296 -6.72 -7.15 -1.00
N THR A 297 -7.17 -6.05 -0.41
CA THR A 297 -6.32 -4.89 -0.14
C THR A 297 -5.21 -5.20 0.84
N ALA A 298 -4.15 -4.40 0.81
CA ALA A 298 -3.03 -4.54 1.73
C ALA A 298 -3.34 -4.08 3.16
N HIS A 299 -4.49 -3.45 3.42
CA HIS A 299 -4.78 -2.85 4.72
C HIS A 299 -6.03 -3.44 5.40
N PRO A 300 -6.07 -4.75 5.70
CA PRO A 300 -7.14 -5.25 6.55
C PRO A 300 -7.04 -4.58 7.93
N LYS A 301 -8.20 -4.26 8.52
CA LYS A 301 -8.27 -3.71 9.88
C LYS A 301 -8.68 -4.82 10.84
N ILE A 302 -7.83 -5.10 11.83
CA ILE A 302 -8.05 -6.13 12.83
C ILE A 302 -8.66 -5.47 14.06
N ASP A 303 -9.79 -5.97 14.50
CA ASP A 303 -10.43 -5.54 15.75
C ASP A 303 -9.89 -6.40 16.89
N ASP A 304 -9.14 -5.80 17.80
CA ASP A 304 -8.50 -6.50 18.92
C ASP A 304 -9.54 -7.08 19.90
N ASP A 305 -10.75 -6.49 19.99
CA ASP A 305 -11.80 -6.98 20.90
C ASP A 305 -12.46 -8.28 20.39
N THR A 306 -12.64 -8.40 19.08
CA THR A 306 -13.34 -9.55 18.47
C THR A 306 -12.40 -10.56 17.81
N GLY A 307 -11.17 -10.17 17.50
CA GLY A 307 -10.22 -10.94 16.71
C GLY A 307 -10.56 -11.00 15.21
N GLU A 308 -11.61 -10.30 14.77
CA GLU A 308 -12.05 -10.28 13.38
C GLU A 308 -11.19 -9.34 12.53
N ALA A 309 -11.03 -9.69 11.25
CA ALA A 309 -10.32 -8.86 10.28
C ALA A 309 -11.29 -8.38 9.20
N PHE A 310 -11.33 -7.08 8.98
CA PHE A 310 -12.18 -6.44 7.98
C PHE A 310 -11.33 -6.05 6.78
N ALA A 311 -11.82 -6.33 5.58
CA ALA A 311 -11.06 -6.12 4.35
C ALA A 311 -11.97 -5.84 3.17
N PHE A 312 -11.38 -5.47 2.04
CA PHE A 312 -12.12 -5.33 0.81
C PHE A 312 -11.23 -5.67 -0.37
N ARG A 313 -11.82 -5.62 -1.56
CA ARG A 313 -11.12 -5.58 -2.83
C ARG A 313 -11.73 -4.50 -3.71
N TYR A 314 -10.92 -3.94 -4.60
CA TYR A 314 -11.36 -2.99 -5.60
C TYR A 314 -10.73 -3.33 -6.95
N GLY A 315 -11.26 -2.77 -8.02
CA GLY A 315 -10.72 -3.00 -9.35
C GLY A 315 -11.38 -2.17 -10.44
N PRO A 316 -10.92 -2.31 -11.69
CA PRO A 316 -11.39 -1.51 -12.81
C PRO A 316 -12.70 -2.02 -13.44
N VAL A 317 -13.31 -3.07 -12.90
CA VAL A 317 -14.53 -3.71 -13.42
C VAL A 317 -15.59 -3.79 -12.31
N PRO A 318 -16.89 -3.52 -12.59
CA PRO A 318 -17.97 -3.66 -11.61
C PRO A 318 -18.11 -5.09 -11.05
N PRO A 319 -18.44 -5.25 -9.76
CA PRO A 319 -18.50 -4.20 -8.74
C PRO A 319 -17.09 -3.63 -8.45
N TYR A 320 -16.94 -2.30 -8.54
CA TYR A 320 -15.62 -1.65 -8.39
C TYR A 320 -15.07 -1.73 -6.97
N LEU A 321 -15.94 -1.99 -5.99
CA LEU A 321 -15.63 -2.20 -4.59
C LEU A 321 -16.45 -3.41 -4.09
N THR A 322 -15.79 -4.35 -3.41
CA THR A 322 -16.43 -5.44 -2.69
C THR A 322 -15.83 -5.55 -1.29
N TYR A 323 -16.68 -5.43 -0.27
CA TYR A 323 -16.32 -5.52 1.14
C TYR A 323 -16.56 -6.93 1.69
N PHE A 324 -15.74 -7.36 2.64
CA PHE A 324 -15.91 -8.62 3.36
C PHE A 324 -15.14 -8.60 4.70
N HIS A 325 -15.32 -9.63 5.52
CA HIS A 325 -14.55 -9.79 6.74
C HIS A 325 -14.23 -11.26 7.00
N PHE A 326 -13.35 -11.48 7.95
CA PHE A 326 -12.95 -12.77 8.47
C PHE A 326 -13.33 -12.83 9.94
N ASP A 327 -13.87 -13.97 10.36
CA ASP A 327 -14.09 -14.22 11.79
C ASP A 327 -12.74 -14.39 12.53
N ALA A 328 -12.80 -14.51 13.86
CA ALA A 328 -11.61 -14.70 14.70
C ALA A 328 -10.75 -15.93 14.34
N ASN A 329 -11.35 -16.93 13.69
CA ASN A 329 -10.66 -18.14 13.23
C ASN A 329 -10.08 -17.99 11.82
N GLY A 330 -10.26 -16.84 11.17
CA GLY A 330 -9.82 -16.58 9.81
C GLY A 330 -10.76 -17.11 8.74
N ASN A 331 -12.01 -17.49 9.08
CA ASN A 331 -12.98 -17.90 8.07
C ASN A 331 -13.56 -16.66 7.39
N LYS A 332 -13.38 -16.60 6.06
CA LYS A 332 -13.96 -15.55 5.24
C LYS A 332 -15.49 -15.62 5.23
N GLN A 333 -16.12 -14.47 5.43
CA GLN A 333 -17.56 -14.25 5.34
C GLN A 333 -17.99 -13.84 3.90
N PRO A 334 -19.30 -13.87 3.58
CA PRO A 334 -19.79 -13.51 2.26
C PRO A 334 -19.38 -12.11 1.79
N ASP A 335 -19.23 -11.96 0.47
CA ASP A 335 -18.92 -10.69 -0.18
C ASP A 335 -20.12 -9.73 -0.13
N VAL A 336 -19.85 -8.45 0.10
CA VAL A 336 -20.79 -7.33 0.04
C VAL A 336 -20.38 -6.42 -1.12
N PRO A 337 -20.92 -6.61 -2.34
CA PRO A 337 -20.61 -5.76 -3.48
C PRO A 337 -21.26 -4.38 -3.31
N ILE A 338 -20.51 -3.31 -3.60
CA ILE A 338 -20.97 -1.92 -3.49
C ILE A 338 -21.17 -1.35 -4.90
N PHE A 339 -22.39 -1.44 -5.44
CA PHE A 339 -22.71 -0.95 -6.79
C PHE A 339 -22.99 0.56 -6.83
N SER A 340 -23.28 1.17 -5.68
CA SER A 340 -23.39 2.63 -5.53
C SER A 340 -22.07 3.38 -5.77
N MET A 341 -20.94 2.66 -5.79
CA MET A 341 -19.71 3.15 -6.37
C MET A 341 -19.78 2.96 -7.90
N THR A 342 -19.97 4.05 -8.64
CA THR A 342 -20.30 3.99 -10.08
C THR A 342 -19.11 4.18 -11.01
N ARG A 343 -17.94 4.51 -10.46
CA ARG A 343 -16.69 4.68 -11.20
C ARG A 343 -15.54 4.04 -10.43
N PRO A 344 -14.55 3.47 -11.12
CA PRO A 344 -13.37 2.91 -10.47
C PRO A 344 -12.51 4.02 -9.84
N SER A 345 -12.05 3.78 -8.62
CA SER A 345 -11.15 4.67 -7.87
C SER A 345 -9.98 3.83 -7.34
N PHE A 346 -8.88 4.49 -7.00
CA PHE A 346 -7.79 3.86 -6.27
C PHE A 346 -8.10 3.88 -4.77
N LEU A 347 -8.65 2.78 -4.23
CA LEU A 347 -8.98 2.64 -2.80
C LEU A 347 -7.88 1.82 -2.11
N HIS A 348 -6.83 2.47 -1.67
CA HIS A 348 -5.70 1.78 -1.05
C HIS A 348 -5.99 1.29 0.37
N ASP A 349 -6.64 2.13 1.17
CA ASP A 349 -6.95 1.86 2.57
C ASP A 349 -8.41 2.26 2.90
N PHE A 350 -8.90 1.79 4.03
CA PHE A 350 -10.23 2.08 4.56
C PHE A 350 -10.16 2.17 6.09
N ALA A 351 -11.22 2.60 6.76
CA ALA A 351 -11.29 2.60 8.22
C ALA A 351 -12.47 1.79 8.74
N ILE A 352 -12.40 1.39 10.00
CA ILE A 352 -13.52 0.78 10.73
C ILE A 352 -13.75 1.54 12.03
N THR A 353 -15.00 1.54 12.50
CA THR A 353 -15.39 1.88 13.87
C THR A 353 -15.98 0.64 14.52
N LYS A 354 -16.47 0.75 15.77
CA LYS A 354 -17.21 -0.36 16.39
C LYS A 354 -18.46 -0.74 15.58
N LYS A 355 -19.03 0.20 14.82
CA LYS A 355 -20.30 0.03 14.10
C LYS A 355 -20.15 0.00 12.57
N TYR A 356 -19.18 0.70 12.00
CA TYR A 356 -19.15 0.98 10.56
C TYR A 356 -17.83 0.63 9.89
N ALA A 357 -17.89 0.31 8.59
CA ALA A 357 -16.75 0.38 7.68
C ALA A 357 -16.85 1.65 6.83
N ILE A 358 -15.71 2.25 6.52
CA ILE A 358 -15.58 3.59 5.93
C ILE A 358 -14.64 3.54 4.73
N PHE A 359 -15.14 3.88 3.55
CA PHE A 359 -14.40 3.86 2.28
C PHE A 359 -14.24 5.27 1.72
N ALA A 360 -13.08 5.57 1.13
CA ALA A 360 -12.83 6.84 0.46
C ALA A 360 -12.86 6.68 -1.06
N ASP A 361 -13.77 7.41 -1.71
CA ASP A 361 -13.86 7.55 -3.16
C ASP A 361 -13.13 8.85 -3.57
N ILE A 362 -11.88 8.75 -4.03
CA ILE A 362 -10.93 9.88 -4.15
C ILE A 362 -10.69 10.32 -5.60
N GLN A 363 -9.92 11.38 -5.83
CA GLN A 363 -9.63 11.90 -7.17
C GLN A 363 -8.67 11.02 -8.00
N ILE A 364 -7.99 10.06 -7.39
CA ILE A 364 -7.16 9.08 -8.13
C ILE A 364 -8.09 7.99 -8.68
N GLY A 365 -8.33 8.03 -9.99
CA GLY A 365 -9.15 7.08 -10.72
C GLY A 365 -8.32 5.95 -11.35
N MET A 366 -8.97 4.81 -11.60
CA MET A 366 -8.41 3.73 -12.42
C MET A 366 -9.24 3.62 -13.70
N ASN A 367 -8.83 4.26 -14.78
CA ASN A 367 -9.61 4.31 -16.00
C ASN A 367 -8.89 3.59 -17.15
N PRO A 368 -9.19 2.30 -17.39
CA PRO A 368 -8.61 1.56 -18.51
C PRO A 368 -8.89 2.20 -19.88
N MET A 369 -9.95 3.00 -20.02
CA MET A 369 -10.23 3.69 -21.27
C MET A 369 -9.22 4.79 -21.58
N ASP A 370 -8.59 5.39 -20.56
CA ASP A 370 -7.55 6.41 -20.79
C ASP A 370 -6.28 5.79 -21.39
N MET A 371 -5.99 4.53 -21.08
CA MET A 371 -4.96 3.75 -21.74
C MET A 371 -5.29 3.47 -23.22
N ILE A 372 -6.56 3.14 -23.52
CA ILE A 372 -7.02 2.74 -24.86
C ILE A 372 -7.21 3.95 -25.81
N ILE A 373 -7.77 5.05 -25.31
CA ILE A 373 -8.16 6.22 -26.12
C ILE A 373 -7.09 7.32 -26.07
N GLY A 374 -6.52 7.56 -24.88
CA GLY A 374 -5.60 8.68 -24.65
C GLY A 374 -4.12 8.30 -24.61
N GLY A 375 -3.79 7.01 -24.52
CA GLY A 375 -2.43 6.53 -24.32
C GLY A 375 -1.82 6.93 -22.97
N GLY A 376 -2.64 7.27 -21.98
CA GLY A 376 -2.19 7.61 -20.62
C GLY A 376 -2.00 6.37 -19.74
N SER A 377 -1.44 6.58 -18.54
CA SER A 377 -1.41 5.56 -17.49
C SER A 377 -2.85 5.12 -17.13
N PRO A 378 -3.09 3.83 -16.84
CA PRO A 378 -4.40 3.35 -16.40
C PRO A 378 -4.82 3.88 -15.02
N VAL A 379 -3.88 4.45 -14.26
CA VAL A 379 -4.13 5.15 -13.00
C VAL A 379 -3.74 6.61 -13.14
N GLY A 380 -4.65 7.52 -12.81
CA GLY A 380 -4.46 8.97 -13.00
C GLY A 380 -5.38 9.78 -12.12
N THR A 381 -5.24 11.11 -12.16
CA THR A 381 -6.05 12.03 -11.35
C THR A 381 -7.16 12.68 -12.18
N ASP A 382 -8.38 12.70 -11.64
CA ASP A 382 -9.51 13.47 -12.17
C ASP A 382 -9.77 14.66 -11.22
N PRO A 383 -9.25 15.86 -11.52
CA PRO A 383 -9.41 17.02 -10.65
C PRO A 383 -10.88 17.50 -10.57
N ALA A 384 -11.74 17.11 -11.52
CA ALA A 384 -13.15 17.47 -11.51
C ALA A 384 -13.99 16.55 -10.60
N LYS A 385 -13.47 15.38 -10.21
CA LYS A 385 -14.15 14.47 -9.30
C LYS A 385 -14.19 15.06 -7.89
N VAL A 386 -15.37 15.09 -7.29
CA VAL A 386 -15.56 15.44 -5.88
C VAL A 386 -15.33 14.19 -5.04
N PRO A 387 -14.34 14.17 -4.13
CA PRO A 387 -14.15 13.04 -3.23
C PRO A 387 -15.36 12.81 -2.33
N ARG A 388 -15.61 11.55 -1.96
CA ARG A 388 -16.72 11.14 -1.09
C ARG A 388 -16.27 10.09 -0.08
N ILE A 389 -16.94 10.04 1.07
CA ILE A 389 -16.77 8.99 2.06
C ILE A 389 -18.03 8.14 2.10
N GLY A 390 -17.88 6.84 1.92
CA GLY A 390 -18.93 5.84 2.03
C GLY A 390 -18.91 5.19 3.39
N ILE A 391 -20.04 5.17 4.10
CA ILE A 391 -20.17 4.59 5.44
C ILE A 391 -21.23 3.51 5.37
N ILE A 392 -20.88 2.29 5.78
CA ILE A 392 -21.77 1.12 5.79
C ILE A 392 -21.65 0.40 7.14
N PRO A 393 -22.73 -0.16 7.72
CA PRO A 393 -22.60 -1.01 8.90
C PRO A 393 -21.57 -2.12 8.65
N ARG A 394 -20.65 -2.33 9.60
CA ARG A 394 -19.51 -3.25 9.38
C ARG A 394 -19.92 -4.71 9.17
N TYR A 395 -21.14 -5.09 9.58
CA TYR A 395 -21.73 -6.41 9.38
C TYR A 395 -22.88 -6.42 8.36
N ALA A 396 -22.99 -5.39 7.52
CA ALA A 396 -23.99 -5.32 6.47
C ALA A 396 -23.99 -6.59 5.59
N LYS A 397 -25.17 -6.98 5.12
CA LYS A 397 -25.36 -8.16 4.24
C LYS A 397 -25.43 -7.79 2.76
N ASP A 398 -25.74 -6.54 2.48
CA ASP A 398 -25.80 -5.92 1.17
C ASP A 398 -25.49 -4.41 1.31
N GLU A 399 -25.51 -3.68 0.20
CA GLU A 399 -25.18 -2.25 0.21
C GLU A 399 -26.33 -1.33 0.64
N SER A 400 -27.52 -1.83 0.99
CA SER A 400 -28.73 -1.00 1.18
C SER A 400 -28.59 0.08 2.25
N GLU A 401 -27.69 -0.11 3.21
CA GLU A 401 -27.42 0.81 4.32
C GLU A 401 -26.20 1.72 4.07
N ILE A 402 -25.54 1.63 2.91
CA ILE A 402 -24.42 2.52 2.61
C ILE A 402 -24.89 3.97 2.43
N ARG A 403 -24.11 4.89 2.97
CA ARG A 403 -24.34 6.34 2.83
C ARG A 403 -23.07 7.03 2.37
N TRP A 404 -23.20 7.81 1.30
CA TRP A 404 -22.11 8.60 0.72
C TRP A 404 -22.21 10.05 1.15
N PHE A 405 -21.09 10.61 1.61
CA PHE A 405 -20.96 12.00 2.06
C PHE A 405 -19.88 12.70 1.21
N ASP A 406 -20.22 13.81 0.58
CA ASP A 406 -19.26 14.58 -0.19
C ASP A 406 -18.23 15.23 0.73
N VAL A 407 -16.95 15.07 0.38
CA VAL A 407 -15.79 15.63 1.10
C VAL A 407 -14.82 16.30 0.12
N PRO A 408 -15.21 17.43 -0.50
CA PRO A 408 -14.43 18.10 -1.55
C PRO A 408 -12.96 18.32 -1.15
N GLY A 409 -12.01 17.85 -1.98
CA GLY A 409 -10.58 18.02 -1.76
C GLY A 409 -9.97 17.16 -0.64
N PHE A 410 -10.64 16.10 -0.19
CA PHE A 410 -10.10 15.12 0.74
C PHE A 410 -9.70 13.82 0.01
N ASN A 411 -8.40 13.63 -0.19
CA ASN A 411 -7.82 12.47 -0.85
C ASN A 411 -7.07 11.61 0.16
N LEU A 412 -7.76 10.61 0.69
CA LEU A 412 -7.22 9.63 1.63
C LEU A 412 -6.53 8.50 0.85
N ILE A 413 -5.23 8.29 1.14
CA ILE A 413 -4.49 7.09 0.70
C ILE A 413 -4.34 6.11 1.87
N HIS A 414 -3.94 6.61 3.06
CA HIS A 414 -3.85 5.82 4.29
C HIS A 414 -4.88 6.30 5.31
N ALA A 415 -5.53 5.36 6.01
CA ALA A 415 -6.41 5.67 7.13
C ALA A 415 -5.69 5.36 8.46
N ILE A 416 -5.58 6.37 9.33
CA ILE A 416 -4.92 6.22 10.64
C ILE A 416 -5.86 5.50 11.59
N ASN A 417 -7.06 6.05 11.79
CA ASN A 417 -8.09 5.44 12.62
C ASN A 417 -9.46 6.02 12.31
N ALA A 418 -10.50 5.37 12.79
CA ALA A 418 -11.82 5.97 12.93
C ALA A 418 -12.53 5.46 14.19
N TRP A 419 -13.47 6.24 14.69
CA TRP A 419 -14.30 5.85 15.84
C TRP A 419 -15.67 6.50 15.80
N ASP A 420 -16.62 5.88 16.51
CA ASP A 420 -17.93 6.46 16.78
C ASP A 420 -17.79 7.51 17.89
N GLU A 421 -18.41 8.68 17.75
CA GLU A 421 -18.54 9.62 18.86
C GLU A 421 -19.41 9.04 19.99
N ASP A 422 -19.22 9.55 21.20
CA ASP A 422 -19.85 9.02 22.42
C ASP A 422 -21.40 9.08 22.37
N ASP A 423 -21.96 10.03 21.62
CA ASP A 423 -23.40 10.16 21.39
C ASP A 423 -23.95 9.21 20.32
N GLY A 424 -23.07 8.51 19.60
CA GLY A 424 -23.39 7.58 18.52
C GLY A 424 -23.95 8.22 17.24
N ASN A 425 -23.99 9.56 17.15
CA ASN A 425 -24.59 10.27 16.02
C ASN A 425 -23.57 10.73 14.98
N ALA A 426 -22.29 10.65 15.29
CA ALA A 426 -21.22 11.04 14.39
C ALA A 426 -20.07 10.05 14.43
N ILE A 427 -19.29 10.08 13.36
CA ILE A 427 -18.04 9.34 13.22
C ILE A 427 -16.91 10.35 13.10
N VAL A 428 -15.76 10.03 13.68
CA VAL A 428 -14.50 10.71 13.43
C VAL A 428 -13.60 9.78 12.62
N LEU A 429 -13.08 10.30 11.51
CA LEU A 429 -12.05 9.69 10.69
C LEU A 429 -10.78 10.53 10.79
N LEU A 430 -9.65 9.87 11.04
CA LEU A 430 -8.34 10.48 11.10
C LEU A 430 -7.46 9.94 9.96
N ALA A 431 -6.97 10.82 9.09
CA ALA A 431 -6.13 10.43 7.97
C ALA A 431 -5.28 11.58 7.42
N PRO A 432 -4.12 11.30 6.79
CA PRO A 432 -3.45 12.24 5.92
C PRO A 432 -4.29 12.50 4.67
N ASN A 433 -4.56 13.78 4.41
CA ASN A 433 -5.10 14.27 3.17
C ASN A 433 -3.96 14.63 2.21
N ILE A 434 -3.93 14.00 1.03
CA ILE A 434 -2.98 14.33 -0.02
C ILE A 434 -3.45 15.59 -0.76
N LEU A 435 -2.81 16.73 -0.47
CA LEU A 435 -3.19 18.04 -1.03
C LEU A 435 -2.79 18.19 -2.50
N SER A 436 -1.68 17.56 -2.88
CA SER A 436 -1.09 17.62 -4.23
C SER A 436 -1.21 16.26 -4.92
N VAL A 437 -2.45 15.82 -5.10
CA VAL A 437 -2.81 14.47 -5.57
C VAL A 437 -2.23 14.13 -6.95
N GLU A 438 -2.07 15.13 -7.81
CA GLU A 438 -1.49 15.04 -9.15
C GLU A 438 -0.04 14.56 -9.16
N HIS A 439 0.68 14.70 -8.04
CA HIS A 439 2.09 14.31 -7.92
C HIS A 439 2.29 12.88 -7.41
N THR A 440 1.24 12.22 -6.92
CA THR A 440 1.32 10.94 -6.19
C THR A 440 2.03 9.81 -6.98
N LEU A 441 1.86 9.76 -8.30
CA LEU A 441 2.43 8.71 -9.15
C LEU A 441 3.65 9.17 -9.98
N GLU A 442 3.94 10.47 -10.01
CA GLU A 442 4.97 11.02 -10.90
C GLU A 442 6.07 11.79 -10.17
N ARG A 443 5.72 12.56 -9.13
CA ARG A 443 6.62 13.48 -8.44
C ARG A 443 6.41 13.39 -6.94
N MET A 444 6.63 12.21 -6.38
CA MET A 444 6.44 11.94 -4.96
C MET A 444 7.21 12.93 -4.06
N ASP A 445 8.33 13.49 -4.54
CA ASP A 445 9.10 14.54 -3.85
C ASP A 445 8.32 15.83 -3.59
N LEU A 446 7.27 16.09 -4.37
CA LEU A 446 6.38 17.24 -4.26
C LEU A 446 5.09 16.93 -3.48
N VAL A 447 4.89 15.68 -3.04
CA VAL A 447 3.67 15.30 -2.33
C VAL A 447 3.65 15.93 -0.94
N HIS A 448 2.55 16.61 -0.63
CA HIS A 448 2.25 17.09 0.70
C HIS A 448 1.00 16.40 1.27
N ALA A 449 1.21 15.60 2.32
CA ALA A 449 0.19 14.91 3.09
C ALA A 449 -0.03 15.63 4.42
N LEU A 450 -1.26 16.08 4.66
CA LEU A 450 -1.63 16.83 5.84
C LEU A 450 -2.60 16.01 6.69
N VAL A 451 -2.27 15.70 7.95
CA VAL A 451 -3.18 14.94 8.83
C VAL A 451 -4.41 15.78 9.18
N GLU A 452 -5.60 15.29 8.82
CA GLU A 452 -6.89 15.91 9.12
C GLU A 452 -7.77 15.00 9.98
N LYS A 453 -8.54 15.64 10.87
CA LYS A 453 -9.68 15.05 11.54
C LYS A 453 -10.94 15.39 10.75
N VAL A 454 -11.63 14.38 10.24
CA VAL A 454 -12.91 14.51 9.53
C VAL A 454 -14.01 14.00 10.45
N ARG A 455 -14.96 14.87 10.82
CA ARG A 455 -16.15 14.48 11.59
C ARG A 455 -17.36 14.47 10.66
N ILE A 456 -18.10 13.37 10.67
CA ILE A 456 -19.27 13.13 9.81
C ILE A 456 -20.48 12.92 10.71
N ASP A 457 -21.42 13.86 10.70
CA ASP A 457 -22.68 13.76 11.45
C ASP A 457 -23.68 12.91 10.67
N LEU A 458 -23.99 11.72 11.19
CA LEU A 458 -24.84 10.74 10.53
C LEU A 458 -26.31 11.16 10.52
N ARG A 459 -26.76 12.09 11.37
CA ARG A 459 -28.15 12.55 11.36
C ARG A 459 -28.38 13.63 10.31
N THR A 460 -27.46 14.59 10.23
CA THR A 460 -27.61 15.79 9.41
C THR A 460 -26.91 15.71 8.06
N GLY A 461 -25.94 14.80 7.90
CA GLY A 461 -25.09 14.77 6.71
C GLY A 461 -23.94 15.78 6.73
N LEU A 462 -23.81 16.57 7.79
CA LEU A 462 -22.76 17.58 7.91
C LEU A 462 -21.38 16.93 8.01
N VAL A 463 -20.44 17.39 7.17
CA VAL A 463 -19.02 17.03 7.27
C VAL A 463 -18.20 18.24 7.67
N THR A 464 -17.38 18.09 8.71
CA THR A 464 -16.40 19.09 9.15
C THR A 464 -15.00 18.51 9.08
N ARG A 465 -14.05 19.30 8.60
CA ARG A 465 -12.65 18.90 8.41
C ARG A 465 -11.72 19.85 9.15
N HIS A 466 -10.77 19.28 9.89
CA HIS A 466 -9.85 20.02 10.73
C HIS A 466 -8.40 19.54 10.57
N PRO A 467 -7.52 20.37 9.98
CA PRO A 467 -6.08 20.14 9.98
C PRO A 467 -5.51 19.99 11.39
N ILE A 468 -4.80 18.88 11.66
CA ILE A 468 -4.15 18.61 12.96
C ILE A 468 -2.72 19.14 12.98
N SER A 469 -1.99 19.00 11.87
CA SER A 469 -0.59 19.41 11.74
C SER A 469 -0.30 19.89 10.34
N ALA A 470 0.44 20.99 10.19
CA ALA A 470 0.85 21.51 8.88
C ALA A 470 2.15 20.86 8.36
N ARG A 471 2.72 19.90 9.09
CA ARG A 471 3.88 19.13 8.62
C ARG A 471 3.42 18.13 7.55
N ASN A 472 4.35 17.78 6.65
CA ASN A 472 4.14 16.69 5.68
C ASN A 472 4.23 15.35 6.39
N LEU A 473 3.07 14.76 6.71
CA LEU A 473 2.94 13.59 7.59
C LEU A 473 2.12 12.49 6.92
N ASP A 474 2.67 11.27 6.91
CA ASP A 474 2.02 10.06 6.40
C ASP A 474 2.49 8.83 7.20
N PHE A 475 2.13 7.61 6.77
CA PHE A 475 2.49 6.32 7.41
C PHE A 475 2.29 6.38 8.93
N ALA A 476 1.14 6.90 9.34
CA ALA A 476 0.84 7.13 10.73
C ALA A 476 0.28 5.87 11.40
N VAL A 477 0.82 5.56 12.58
CA VAL A 477 0.44 4.41 13.39
C VAL A 477 -0.07 4.85 14.75
N LEU A 478 -0.78 3.96 15.43
CA LEU A 478 -1.32 4.13 16.77
C LEU A 478 -1.11 2.86 17.58
N ASN A 479 -1.44 2.90 18.86
CA ASN A 479 -1.46 1.70 19.69
C ASN A 479 -2.53 0.71 19.17
N PRO A 480 -2.17 -0.48 18.65
CA PRO A 480 -3.12 -1.37 17.98
C PRO A 480 -4.37 -1.73 18.79
N ALA A 481 -4.30 -1.69 20.13
CA ALA A 481 -5.46 -1.91 21.01
C ALA A 481 -6.61 -0.88 20.80
N TYR A 482 -6.31 0.24 20.15
CA TYR A 482 -7.21 1.36 19.88
C TYR A 482 -7.71 1.43 18.42
N VAL A 483 -7.40 0.45 17.57
CA VAL A 483 -8.02 0.35 16.24
C VAL A 483 -9.54 0.29 16.41
N ALA A 484 -10.27 1.08 15.60
CA ALA A 484 -11.73 1.22 15.66
C ALA A 484 -12.28 1.90 16.93
N LYS A 485 -11.41 2.42 17.80
CA LYS A 485 -11.74 3.06 19.08
C LYS A 485 -11.17 4.47 19.12
N LYS A 486 -11.77 5.32 19.94
CA LYS A 486 -11.29 6.68 20.20
C LYS A 486 -9.89 6.61 20.81
N ASN A 487 -8.94 7.28 20.18
CA ASN A 487 -7.54 7.29 20.58
C ASN A 487 -7.03 8.72 20.77
N LYS A 488 -6.00 8.90 21.58
CA LYS A 488 -5.36 10.17 21.89
C LYS A 488 -4.07 10.38 21.12
N TYR A 489 -3.26 9.34 20.93
CA TYR A 489 -1.91 9.47 20.40
C TYR A 489 -1.76 8.77 19.05
N VAL A 490 -1.01 9.43 18.16
CA VAL A 490 -0.63 8.93 16.84
C VAL A 490 0.84 9.24 16.59
N TYR A 491 1.54 8.31 15.96
CA TYR A 491 2.94 8.47 15.56
C TYR A 491 3.02 8.51 14.03
N ALA A 492 3.35 9.66 13.45
CA ALA A 492 3.37 9.86 12.01
C ALA A 492 4.81 10.04 11.48
N ALA A 493 5.10 9.45 10.32
CA ALA A 493 6.34 9.67 9.61
C ALA A 493 6.39 11.07 9.00
N VAL A 494 7.56 11.71 9.05
CA VAL A 494 7.81 13.02 8.43
C VAL A 494 8.40 12.82 7.05
N GLY A 495 7.64 13.14 6.00
CA GLY A 495 8.10 13.10 4.62
C GLY A 495 8.91 14.35 4.25
N ASP A 496 10.23 14.22 4.07
CA ASP A 496 11.09 15.37 3.73
C ASP A 496 12.42 14.93 3.06
N PRO A 497 12.47 14.86 1.70
CA PRO A 497 11.33 14.84 0.79
C PRO A 497 10.69 13.45 0.72
N MET A 498 9.40 13.38 0.40
CA MET A 498 8.74 12.09 0.13
C MET A 498 9.38 11.37 -1.09
N PRO A 499 9.44 10.03 -1.12
CA PRO A 499 9.02 9.09 -0.09
C PRO A 499 10.08 8.81 1.00
N LYS A 500 11.15 9.63 1.10
CA LYS A 500 12.13 9.49 2.18
C LYS A 500 11.58 10.07 3.49
N ILE A 501 11.67 9.28 4.55
CA ILE A 501 11.15 9.66 5.87
C ILE A 501 12.27 10.22 6.73
N ALA A 502 12.24 11.52 7.01
CA ALA A 502 13.29 12.22 7.76
C ALA A 502 13.15 12.10 9.29
N GLY A 503 12.00 11.65 9.79
CA GLY A 503 11.74 11.56 11.23
C GLY A 503 10.34 11.05 11.56
N VAL A 504 9.99 11.15 12.84
CA VAL A 504 8.69 10.76 13.41
C VAL A 504 8.16 11.89 14.30
N VAL A 505 6.86 12.10 14.28
CA VAL A 505 6.16 12.98 15.23
C VAL A 505 5.12 12.20 16.02
N LYS A 506 4.93 12.60 17.26
CA LYS A 506 3.82 12.19 18.11
C LYS A 506 2.79 13.30 18.13
N LEU A 507 1.57 12.98 17.73
CA LEU A 507 0.41 13.86 17.75
C LEU A 507 -0.51 13.47 18.91
N ASP A 508 -0.98 14.45 19.68
CA ASP A 508 -2.11 14.33 20.58
C ASP A 508 -3.36 14.83 19.86
N VAL A 509 -4.17 13.89 19.36
CA VAL A 509 -5.38 14.15 18.59
C VAL A 509 -6.61 14.41 19.48
N SER A 510 -6.49 14.33 20.80
CA SER A 510 -7.56 14.73 21.73
C SER A 510 -7.63 16.25 21.90
N LYS A 511 -6.55 16.97 21.58
CA LYS A 511 -6.48 18.42 21.69
C LYS A 511 -7.47 19.11 20.75
N GLY A 512 -7.94 20.27 21.19
CA GLY A 512 -8.89 21.09 20.44
C GLY A 512 -8.28 21.68 19.16
N GLU A 513 -9.15 22.09 18.24
CA GLU A 513 -8.86 22.50 16.85
C GLU A 513 -7.82 23.63 16.71
N ARG A 514 -7.55 24.40 17.77
CA ARG A 514 -6.62 25.54 17.77
C ARG A 514 -5.34 25.32 18.56
N GLN A 515 -5.13 24.13 19.11
CA GLN A 515 -3.96 23.81 19.93
C GLN A 515 -2.86 23.14 19.09
N GLU A 516 -1.62 23.26 19.54
CA GLU A 516 -0.52 22.49 18.95
C GLU A 516 -0.68 21.02 19.34
N CYS A 517 -0.97 20.20 18.32
CA CYS A 517 -1.17 18.76 18.47
C CYS A 517 0.15 18.00 18.51
N THR A 518 1.25 18.55 17.99
CA THR A 518 2.58 17.91 18.11
C THR A 518 3.04 17.95 19.57
N VAL A 519 3.15 16.78 20.20
CA VAL A 519 3.57 16.63 21.59
C VAL A 519 4.92 15.92 21.73
N GLY A 520 5.45 15.38 20.63
CA GLY A 520 6.83 14.92 20.59
C GLY A 520 7.35 14.72 19.18
N SER A 521 8.67 14.67 19.00
CA SER A 521 9.26 14.40 17.69
C SER A 521 10.72 13.94 17.75
N ARG A 522 11.12 13.20 16.71
CA ARG A 522 12.51 12.81 16.43
C ARG A 522 12.81 12.99 14.96
N MET A 523 13.73 13.88 14.64
CA MET A 523 14.37 13.92 13.32
C MET A 523 15.63 13.04 13.34
N TYR A 524 15.85 12.26 12.29
CA TYR A 524 16.99 11.33 12.21
C TYR A 524 18.32 12.03 11.88
N GLY A 525 18.25 13.28 11.44
CA GLY A 525 19.40 14.10 11.07
C GLY A 525 19.70 14.09 9.57
N PRO A 526 20.58 14.97 9.08
CA PRO A 526 20.85 15.14 7.66
C PRO A 526 21.35 13.86 6.99
N GLY A 527 20.73 13.45 5.88
CA GLY A 527 21.07 12.24 5.12
C GLY A 527 20.67 10.92 5.82
N CYS A 528 19.97 10.98 6.96
CA CYS A 528 19.42 9.82 7.63
C CYS A 528 17.91 9.75 7.39
N PHE A 529 17.44 8.60 6.92
CA PHE A 529 16.03 8.42 6.61
C PHE A 529 15.54 7.05 7.08
N GLY A 530 14.31 6.98 7.56
CA GLY A 530 13.67 5.74 7.98
C GLY A 530 12.56 5.28 7.04
N GLY A 531 11.52 4.71 7.62
CA GLY A 531 10.26 4.37 6.96
C GLY A 531 9.10 4.52 7.93
N GLU A 532 8.06 3.71 7.76
CA GLU A 532 6.95 3.64 8.72
C GLU A 532 7.46 3.33 10.15
N PRO A 533 7.09 4.16 11.15
CA PRO A 533 7.27 3.80 12.56
C PRO A 533 6.23 2.76 12.98
N PHE A 534 6.52 1.96 14.00
CA PHE A 534 5.54 1.04 14.59
C PHE A 534 5.49 1.20 16.12
N PHE A 535 4.30 1.23 16.71
CA PHE A 535 4.13 1.29 18.16
C PHE A 535 4.06 -0.11 18.77
N VAL A 536 4.85 -0.35 19.81
CA VAL A 536 4.84 -1.59 20.59
C VAL A 536 4.52 -1.25 22.05
N ALA A 537 3.33 -1.65 22.50
CA ALA A 537 2.91 -1.49 23.89
C ALA A 537 3.83 -2.28 24.83
N LYS A 538 4.12 -1.72 26.00
CA LYS A 538 4.91 -2.41 27.03
C LYS A 538 4.10 -3.54 27.68
N GLU A 539 2.84 -3.26 27.98
CA GLU A 539 1.89 -4.19 28.60
C GLU A 539 0.56 -4.18 27.81
N PRO A 540 0.50 -4.79 26.62
CA PRO A 540 -0.67 -4.68 25.73
C PRO A 540 -1.97 -5.24 26.31
N GLN A 541 -1.90 -6.10 27.32
CA GLN A 541 -3.09 -6.64 28.02
C GLN A 541 -3.49 -5.85 29.26
N ASN A 542 -2.73 -4.81 29.64
CA ASN A 542 -3.02 -4.01 30.82
C ASN A 542 -3.96 -2.84 30.43
N PRO A 543 -5.25 -2.89 30.80
CA PRO A 543 -6.19 -1.81 30.46
C PRO A 543 -5.90 -0.51 31.23
N GLU A 544 -5.12 -0.57 32.31
CA GLU A 544 -4.73 0.60 33.12
C GLU A 544 -3.45 1.27 32.60
N ALA A 545 -2.78 0.68 31.61
CA ALA A 545 -1.61 1.29 30.98
C ALA A 545 -2.03 2.52 30.17
N ASP A 546 -1.21 3.57 30.24
CA ASP A 546 -1.40 4.74 29.38
C ASP A 546 -1.35 4.33 27.91
N GLU A 547 -2.16 4.98 27.07
CA GLU A 547 -2.26 4.65 25.63
C GLU A 547 -0.89 4.65 24.92
N ASP A 548 0.03 5.49 25.36
CA ASP A 548 1.38 5.64 24.85
C ASP A 548 2.48 4.94 25.70
N ASP A 549 2.13 4.11 26.69
CA ASP A 549 3.12 3.33 27.45
C ASP A 549 3.70 2.20 26.59
N GLY A 550 4.82 2.51 25.95
CA GLY A 550 5.47 1.61 25.02
C GLY A 550 6.63 2.28 24.28
N TYR A 551 6.94 1.70 23.13
CA TYR A 551 8.06 2.12 22.31
C TYR A 551 7.64 2.31 20.85
N VAL A 552 8.20 3.33 20.21
CA VAL A 552 8.14 3.49 18.77
C VAL A 552 9.41 2.90 18.17
N VAL A 553 9.25 1.99 17.20
CA VAL A 553 10.37 1.34 16.53
C VAL A 553 10.43 1.69 15.05
N SER A 554 11.64 1.79 14.49
CA SER A 554 11.81 2.03 13.05
C SER A 554 13.19 1.60 12.55
N TYR A 555 13.27 1.20 11.28
CA TYR A 555 14.55 1.08 10.57
C TYR A 555 14.99 2.47 10.10
N VAL A 556 16.27 2.79 10.25
CA VAL A 556 16.89 4.03 9.79
C VAL A 556 18.15 3.73 9.00
N HIS A 557 18.31 4.38 7.85
CA HIS A 557 19.47 4.28 6.99
C HIS A 557 20.17 5.63 6.89
N ASN A 558 21.48 5.64 7.11
CA ASN A 558 22.33 6.81 6.88
C ASN A 558 22.94 6.71 5.49
N GLU A 559 22.46 7.53 4.55
CA GLU A 559 22.95 7.53 3.16
C GLU A 559 24.39 8.03 3.05
N ASN A 560 24.91 8.78 4.03
CA ASN A 560 26.29 9.26 4.02
C ASN A 560 27.29 8.16 4.39
N THR A 561 26.91 7.24 5.28
CA THR A 561 27.80 6.17 5.77
C THR A 561 27.46 4.79 5.22
N GLY A 562 26.26 4.62 4.64
CA GLY A 562 25.71 3.34 4.22
C GLY A 562 25.24 2.43 5.37
N GLU A 563 25.32 2.90 6.63
CA GLU A 563 24.94 2.11 7.81
C GLU A 563 23.41 2.12 8.00
N SER A 564 22.86 0.97 8.38
CA SER A 564 21.45 0.86 8.78
C SER A 564 21.33 0.46 10.25
N ARG A 565 20.33 1.02 10.93
CA ARG A 565 20.05 0.80 12.35
C ARG A 565 18.57 0.47 12.54
N PHE A 566 18.27 -0.28 13.60
CA PHE A 566 16.93 -0.37 14.13
C PHE A 566 16.87 0.43 15.44
N LEU A 567 16.01 1.44 15.47
CA LEU A 567 15.86 2.34 16.62
C LEU A 567 14.67 1.90 17.46
N VAL A 568 14.85 1.95 18.77
CA VAL A 568 13.78 1.82 19.77
C VAL A 568 13.71 3.13 20.52
N MET A 569 12.56 3.78 20.46
CA MET A 569 12.33 5.11 21.01
C MET A 569 11.25 5.04 22.08
N ASP A 570 11.48 5.67 23.23
CA ASP A 570 10.46 5.87 24.26
C ASP A 570 9.30 6.69 23.69
N ALA A 571 8.11 6.10 23.67
CA ALA A 571 6.93 6.70 23.06
C ALA A 571 6.34 7.84 23.92
N GLN A 572 6.62 7.89 25.22
CA GLN A 572 6.15 8.95 26.11
C GLN A 572 7.06 10.20 26.08
N SER A 573 8.34 10.01 25.75
CA SER A 573 9.30 11.11 25.69
C SER A 573 8.91 12.18 24.65
N PRO A 574 8.98 13.48 25.00
CA PRO A 574 8.74 14.57 24.04
C PRO A 574 9.77 14.61 22.90
N ASN A 575 10.92 13.95 23.06
CA ASN A 575 11.96 13.86 22.03
C ASN A 575 12.01 12.47 21.39
N LEU A 576 11.09 11.55 21.74
CA LEU A 576 11.14 10.13 21.37
C LEU A 576 12.53 9.53 21.65
N ASP A 577 12.98 9.60 22.91
CA ASP A 577 14.31 9.20 23.38
C ASP A 577 14.75 7.82 22.94
N ILE A 578 15.92 7.72 22.28
CA ILE A 578 16.47 6.46 21.80
C ILE A 578 16.95 5.67 23.03
N VAL A 579 16.15 4.70 23.45
CA VAL A 579 16.47 3.79 24.56
C VAL A 579 17.32 2.62 24.11
N ALA A 580 17.26 2.26 22.82
CA ALA A 580 18.15 1.28 22.22
C ALA A 580 18.39 1.57 20.73
N ALA A 581 19.60 1.29 20.27
CA ALA A 581 19.90 1.24 18.83
C ALA A 581 20.63 -0.05 18.50
N VAL A 582 20.12 -0.77 17.50
CA VAL A 582 20.73 -2.00 16.98
C VAL A 582 21.39 -1.69 15.65
N LYS A 583 22.68 -1.97 15.53
CA LYS A 583 23.40 -1.91 14.26
C LYS A 583 23.05 -3.11 13.40
N LEU A 584 22.59 -2.86 12.18
CA LEU A 584 22.23 -3.92 11.25
C LEU A 584 23.46 -4.39 10.46
N PRO A 585 23.60 -5.70 10.20
CA PRO A 585 24.78 -6.27 9.54
C PRO A 585 24.89 -5.90 8.06
N ARG A 586 23.84 -5.29 7.49
CA ARG A 586 23.81 -4.80 6.11
C ARG A 586 22.80 -3.67 5.95
N ARG A 587 22.83 -3.06 4.76
CA ARG A 587 21.81 -2.12 4.31
C ARG A 587 20.42 -2.76 4.30
N VAL A 588 19.45 -2.08 4.90
CA VAL A 588 18.02 -2.36 4.75
C VAL A 588 17.44 -1.27 3.83
N PRO A 589 16.92 -1.62 2.64
CA PRO A 589 16.38 -0.64 1.70
C PRO A 589 15.16 0.07 2.30
N TYR A 590 14.70 1.16 1.68
CA TYR A 590 13.39 1.70 2.00
C TYR A 590 12.30 0.67 1.70
N GLY A 591 11.18 0.76 2.42
CA GLY A 591 10.07 -0.17 2.29
C GLY A 591 8.75 0.50 2.63
N PHE A 592 7.71 -0.30 2.78
CA PHE A 592 6.36 0.17 3.09
C PHE A 592 6.01 -0.22 4.53
N HIS A 593 4.97 -1.03 4.71
CA HIS A 593 4.35 -1.24 6.00
C HIS A 593 5.02 -2.34 6.84
N GLY A 594 4.96 -2.15 8.16
CA GLY A 594 5.55 -3.05 9.14
C GLY A 594 4.53 -3.58 10.13
N LEU A 595 4.88 -4.69 10.76
CA LEU A 595 4.10 -5.30 11.84
C LEU A 595 5.05 -5.83 12.91
N PHE A 596 4.77 -5.55 14.18
CA PHE A 596 5.39 -6.26 15.29
C PHE A 596 4.53 -7.45 15.69
N VAL A 597 5.12 -8.66 15.66
CA VAL A 597 4.47 -9.89 16.11
C VAL A 597 5.16 -10.38 17.37
N ARG A 598 4.41 -10.47 18.47
CA ARG A 598 4.94 -10.94 19.76
C ARG A 598 5.31 -12.40 19.72
N GLU A 599 6.24 -12.81 20.56
CA GLU A 599 6.64 -14.21 20.70
C GLU A 599 5.46 -15.13 21.03
N SER A 600 4.55 -14.68 21.88
CA SER A 600 3.32 -15.42 22.22
C SER A 600 2.44 -15.71 21.01
N ASP A 601 2.44 -14.82 20.02
CA ASP A 601 1.64 -14.96 18.82
C ASP A 601 2.39 -15.76 17.75
N LEU A 602 3.71 -15.58 17.64
CA LEU A 602 4.57 -16.43 16.79
C LEU A 602 4.47 -17.91 17.17
N ASN A 603 4.35 -18.23 18.47
CA ASN A 603 4.19 -19.60 18.95
C ASN A 603 2.86 -20.26 18.56
N LYS A 604 1.89 -19.50 18.06
CA LYS A 604 0.59 -20.00 17.58
C LYS A 604 0.58 -20.27 16.06
N LEU A 605 1.62 -19.85 15.31
CA LEU A 605 1.70 -19.87 13.84
C LEU A 605 2.23 -21.17 13.22
#